data_AF-L1K0F5-F1
#
_entry.id   AF-L1K0F5-F1
#
_cell.length_a   1.000
_cell.length_b   1.000
_cell.length_c   1.000
_cell.angle_alpha   90.00
_cell.angle_beta   90.00
_cell.angle_gamma   90.00
#
_symmetry.space_group_name_H-M   'P 1'
#
loop_
_entity.id
_entity.type
_entity.pdbx_description
1 polymer ?
#
loop_
_entity_poly.entity_id
_entity_poly.type
_entity_poly.pdbx_seq_one_letter_code
_entity_poly.pdbx_strand_id
1 'polypeptide(L)'
;MSDIEAFRRVADVLESFKPLLLDLRKEERDVNGKYDESVRAWKETKEAKTAAEVKRLLRTRNMYREALKDAIDAMTEVRGLLDEGLATRKEGGDAEAVGKPDNACFLEQYGAKADRVEQLLGEWRGRISMLGANLDGVQGSDGKERSNKLQHSHSTRSQLLRVEEEEIRRSCSKSAGKQILEVVRSLREVEGSLSFHSSLLAAQETIVKESSYTKDNFAYGSTPYHLSQCDDVKSTKRSNLFVVWGSSIGWFVFYANLTYGIVSRGVELLPTLHEIAMREMERNNLSGLSFTCGDLLFDELADVKILLLTSQCWDDTLRSPHPPGVQLGADGGCAQSRHRLSGVSRHKVSEVQGQVSWNDTQSFHIYRKQAAAGSVADPLAGD
;
A
#
# COMPACT_ATOMS: atom_id res chain seq x y z
N MET A 1 -13.69 27.01 8.44
CA MET A 1 -14.54 25.89 8.89
C MET A 1 -14.95 26.21 10.32
N SER A 2 -16.24 26.22 10.65
CA SER A 2 -16.64 26.54 12.03
C SER A 2 -16.21 25.41 12.97
N ASP A 3 -15.86 25.71 14.22
CA ASP A 3 -15.52 24.69 15.22
C ASP A 3 -16.62 23.62 15.31
N ILE A 4 -17.90 24.01 15.19
CA ILE A 4 -19.05 23.09 15.19
C ILE A 4 -18.95 22.03 14.07
N GLU A 5 -18.46 22.43 12.90
CA GLU A 5 -18.33 21.55 11.75
C GLU A 5 -17.15 20.57 11.91
N ALA A 6 -16.06 21.01 12.55
CA ALA A 6 -14.94 20.13 12.91
C ALA A 6 -15.38 19.03 13.88
N PHE A 7 -16.15 19.38 14.91
CA PHE A 7 -16.69 18.42 15.88
C PHE A 7 -17.70 17.45 15.25
N ARG A 8 -18.55 17.95 14.35
CA ARG A 8 -19.47 17.10 13.60
C ARG A 8 -18.71 16.04 12.82
N ARG A 9 -17.66 16.43 12.10
CA ARG A 9 -16.81 15.50 11.34
C ARG A 9 -16.13 14.49 12.26
N VAL A 10 -15.58 14.91 13.40
CA VAL A 10 -14.97 14.01 14.39
C VAL A 10 -15.98 12.97 14.90
N ALA A 11 -17.19 13.40 15.26
CA ALA A 11 -18.23 12.51 15.77
C ALA A 11 -18.76 11.54 14.69
N ASP A 12 -18.86 12.00 13.44
CA ASP A 12 -19.31 11.16 12.32
C ASP A 12 -18.22 10.15 11.93
N VAL A 13 -16.94 10.53 12.02
CA VAL A 13 -15.80 9.61 11.88
C VAL A 13 -15.90 8.50 12.94
N LEU A 14 -16.13 8.83 14.21
CA LEU A 14 -16.28 7.84 15.29
C LEU A 14 -17.41 6.84 15.04
N GLU A 15 -18.59 7.31 14.59
CA GLU A 15 -19.70 6.41 14.24
C GLU A 15 -19.40 5.56 12.99
N SER A 16 -18.62 6.09 12.04
CA SER A 16 -18.21 5.34 10.84
C SER A 16 -17.25 4.17 11.14
N PHE A 17 -16.56 4.17 12.29
CA PHE A 17 -15.73 3.03 12.71
C PHE A 17 -16.57 1.84 13.17
N LYS A 18 -17.84 2.02 13.52
CA LYS A 18 -18.66 0.95 14.10
C LYS A 18 -18.86 -0.24 13.14
N PRO A 19 -19.26 -0.07 11.86
CA PRO A 19 -19.33 -1.19 10.92
C PRO A 19 -17.98 -1.90 10.74
N LEU A 20 -16.88 -1.13 10.61
CA LEU A 20 -15.54 -1.68 10.46
C LEU A 20 -15.14 -2.55 11.65
N LEU A 21 -15.40 -2.10 12.87
CA LEU A 21 -15.15 -2.89 14.08
C LEU A 21 -16.00 -4.15 14.13
N LEU A 22 -17.27 -4.08 13.73
CA LEU A 22 -18.15 -5.25 13.67
C LEU A 22 -17.66 -6.28 12.65
N ASP A 23 -17.19 -5.83 11.49
CA ASP A 23 -16.63 -6.68 10.43
C ASP A 23 -15.31 -7.31 10.88
N LEU A 24 -14.36 -6.52 11.40
CA LEU A 24 -13.10 -7.02 11.96
C LEU A 24 -13.34 -8.08 13.05
N ARG A 25 -14.38 -7.89 13.87
CA ARG A 25 -14.77 -8.86 14.90
C ARG A 25 -15.37 -10.13 14.32
N LYS A 26 -16.18 -10.01 13.27
CA LYS A 26 -16.74 -11.19 12.60
C LYS A 26 -15.62 -12.04 12.03
N GLU A 27 -14.68 -11.41 11.32
CA GLU A 27 -13.49 -12.08 10.79
C GLU A 27 -12.62 -12.67 11.89
N GLU A 28 -12.37 -11.95 12.99
CA GLU A 28 -11.60 -12.48 14.13
C GLU A 28 -12.28 -13.72 14.75
N ARG A 29 -13.61 -13.70 14.90
CA ARG A 29 -14.38 -14.83 15.42
C ARG A 29 -14.28 -16.04 14.50
N ASP A 30 -14.42 -15.83 13.20
CA ASP A 30 -14.36 -16.90 12.20
C ASP A 30 -12.95 -17.52 12.15
N VAL A 31 -11.91 -16.69 12.26
CA VAL A 31 -10.52 -17.17 12.37
C VAL A 31 -10.27 -17.90 13.68
N ASN A 32 -10.82 -17.43 14.81
CA ASN A 32 -10.72 -18.11 16.10
C ASN A 32 -11.37 -19.50 16.06
N GLY A 33 -12.57 -19.62 15.49
CA GLY A 33 -13.24 -20.92 15.33
C GLY A 33 -12.40 -21.90 14.51
N LYS A 34 -11.90 -21.47 13.35
CA LYS A 34 -11.00 -22.28 12.50
C LYS A 34 -9.71 -22.65 13.21
N TYR A 35 -9.14 -21.74 14.00
CA TYR A 35 -7.92 -21.98 14.77
C TYR A 35 -8.15 -23.08 15.81
N ASP A 36 -9.22 -23.00 16.60
CA ASP A 36 -9.53 -23.97 17.65
C ASP A 36 -9.80 -25.37 17.08
N GLU A 37 -10.52 -25.45 15.97
CA GLU A 37 -10.73 -26.68 15.21
C GLU A 37 -9.41 -27.28 14.70
N SER A 38 -8.56 -26.45 14.11
CA SER A 38 -7.26 -26.87 13.56
C SER A 38 -6.31 -27.33 14.66
N VAL A 39 -6.32 -26.68 15.83
CA VAL A 39 -5.52 -27.10 16.99
C VAL A 39 -6.00 -28.45 17.53
N ARG A 40 -7.32 -28.67 17.58
CA ARG A 40 -7.90 -29.96 17.99
C ARG A 40 -7.46 -31.08 17.04
N ALA A 41 -7.65 -30.87 15.74
CA ALA A 41 -7.23 -31.81 14.70
C ALA A 41 -5.71 -32.09 14.75
N TRP A 42 -4.88 -31.07 14.99
CA TRP A 42 -3.43 -31.25 15.10
C TRP A 42 -3.04 -32.05 16.35
N LYS A 43 -3.73 -31.84 17.48
CA LYS A 43 -3.48 -32.61 18.71
C LYS A 43 -3.75 -34.10 18.51
N GLU A 44 -4.75 -34.44 17.72
CA GLU A 44 -5.14 -35.82 17.40
C GLU A 44 -4.21 -36.46 16.36
N THR A 45 -3.94 -35.77 15.26
CA THR A 45 -3.25 -36.34 14.09
C THR A 45 -1.73 -36.17 14.11
N LYS A 46 -1.23 -35.12 14.77
CA LYS A 46 0.19 -34.69 14.75
C LYS A 46 0.77 -34.45 13.35
N GLU A 47 -0.07 -34.29 12.33
CA GLU A 47 0.38 -34.09 10.96
C GLU A 47 1.03 -32.71 10.74
N ALA A 48 2.10 -32.67 9.95
CA ALA A 48 2.85 -31.45 9.65
C ALA A 48 2.00 -30.41 8.89
N LYS A 49 1.07 -30.86 8.03
CA LYS A 49 0.15 -30.00 7.29
C LYS A 49 -0.79 -29.23 8.25
N THR A 50 -1.32 -29.92 9.25
CA THR A 50 -2.19 -29.33 10.28
C THR A 50 -1.40 -28.38 11.18
N ALA A 51 -0.14 -28.67 11.48
CA ALA A 51 0.75 -27.75 12.21
C ALA A 51 1.00 -26.44 11.45
N ALA A 52 1.21 -26.51 10.12
CA ALA A 52 1.39 -25.34 9.28
C ALA A 52 0.12 -24.47 9.22
N GLU A 53 -1.05 -25.10 9.14
CA GLU A 53 -2.33 -24.40 9.15
C GLU A 53 -2.60 -23.71 10.49
N VAL A 54 -2.33 -24.37 11.62
CA VAL A 54 -2.39 -23.76 12.96
C VAL A 54 -1.49 -22.53 13.05
N LYS A 55 -0.25 -22.60 12.53
CA LYS A 55 0.67 -21.45 12.49
C LYS A 55 0.17 -20.32 11.59
N ARG A 56 -0.50 -20.63 10.49
CA ARG A 56 -1.11 -19.62 9.59
C ARG A 56 -2.26 -18.90 10.30
N LEU A 57 -3.22 -19.66 10.83
CA LEU A 57 -4.38 -19.12 11.53
C LEU A 57 -3.99 -18.33 12.78
N LEU A 58 -2.95 -18.76 13.52
CA LEU A 58 -2.40 -18.01 14.64
C LEU A 58 -1.88 -16.63 14.22
N ARG A 59 -1.17 -16.55 13.10
CA ARG A 59 -0.66 -15.28 12.55
C ARG A 59 -1.80 -14.37 12.13
N THR A 60 -2.77 -14.90 11.39
CA THR A 60 -3.97 -14.16 10.96
C THR A 60 -4.77 -13.66 12.16
N ARG A 61 -4.97 -14.49 13.20
CA ARG A 61 -5.64 -14.09 14.44
C ARG A 61 -4.93 -12.91 15.11
N ASN A 62 -3.61 -13.00 15.24
CA ASN A 62 -2.83 -11.94 15.89
C ASN A 62 -2.92 -10.64 15.08
N MET A 63 -2.90 -10.71 13.74
CA MET A 63 -3.09 -9.55 12.88
C MET A 63 -4.43 -8.85 13.12
N TYR A 64 -5.55 -9.60 13.19
CA TYR A 64 -6.85 -9.01 13.49
C TYR A 64 -6.93 -8.39 14.88
N ARG A 65 -6.26 -8.99 15.87
CA ARG A 65 -6.21 -8.43 17.23
C ARG A 65 -5.43 -7.13 17.30
N GLU A 66 -4.29 -7.03 16.63
CA GLU A 66 -3.53 -5.77 16.55
C GLU A 66 -4.35 -4.70 15.81
N ALA A 67 -4.99 -5.05 14.69
CA ALA A 67 -5.86 -4.10 13.97
C ALA A 67 -7.02 -3.59 14.85
N LEU A 68 -7.63 -4.47 15.65
CA LEU A 68 -8.67 -4.09 16.62
C LEU A 68 -8.11 -3.17 17.72
N LYS A 69 -6.91 -3.45 18.20
CA LYS A 69 -6.24 -2.61 19.20
C LYS A 69 -5.93 -1.22 18.64
N ASP A 70 -5.35 -1.14 17.45
CA ASP A 70 -5.04 0.13 16.78
C ASP A 70 -6.30 0.96 16.55
N ALA A 71 -7.41 0.31 16.16
CA ALA A 71 -8.70 0.97 16.00
C ALA A 71 -9.24 1.52 17.34
N ILE A 72 -9.09 0.77 18.44
CA ILE A 72 -9.48 1.21 19.78
C ILE A 72 -8.62 2.38 20.25
N ASP A 73 -7.31 2.32 20.02
CA ASP A 73 -6.38 3.37 20.40
C ASP A 73 -6.68 4.67 19.62
N ALA A 74 -6.89 4.56 18.30
CA ALA A 74 -7.31 5.69 17.47
C ALA A 74 -8.65 6.29 17.91
N MET A 75 -9.66 5.45 18.19
CA MET A 75 -10.94 5.95 18.71
C MET A 75 -10.81 6.60 20.09
N THR A 76 -9.89 6.11 20.93
CA THR A 76 -9.61 6.72 22.24
C THR A 76 -9.01 8.11 22.08
N GLU A 77 -8.06 8.29 21.15
CA GLU A 77 -7.45 9.58 20.85
C GLU A 77 -8.49 10.57 20.31
N VAL A 78 -9.27 10.16 19.32
CA VAL A 78 -10.33 10.99 18.72
C VAL A 78 -11.38 11.39 19.75
N ARG A 79 -11.68 10.52 20.72
CA ARG A 79 -12.54 10.84 21.86
C ARG A 79 -11.90 11.84 22.82
N GLY A 80 -10.60 11.74 23.10
CA GLY A 80 -9.87 12.74 23.89
C GLY A 80 -10.01 14.15 23.30
N LEU A 81 -9.85 14.28 21.98
CA LEU A 81 -10.06 15.55 21.26
C LEU A 81 -11.50 16.07 21.39
N LEU A 82 -12.49 15.17 21.36
CA LEU A 82 -13.90 15.52 21.55
C LEU A 82 -14.17 16.03 22.98
N ASP A 83 -13.63 15.35 23.99
CA ASP A 83 -13.78 15.72 25.41
C ASP A 83 -13.11 17.07 25.71
N GLU A 84 -11.88 17.30 25.24
CA GLU A 84 -11.16 18.58 25.36
C GLU A 84 -11.93 19.73 24.71
N GLY A 85 -12.49 19.46 23.54
CA GLY A 85 -13.30 20.41 22.81
C GLY A 85 -14.62 20.75 23.51
N LEU A 86 -15.29 19.75 24.09
CA LEU A 86 -16.50 19.94 24.91
C LEU A 86 -16.18 20.72 26.19
N ALA A 87 -15.05 20.45 26.83
CA ALA A 87 -14.59 21.17 28.02
C ALA A 87 -14.30 22.65 27.72
N THR A 88 -13.56 22.92 26.65
CA THR A 88 -13.22 24.29 26.22
C THR A 88 -14.47 25.11 25.92
N ARG A 89 -15.52 24.50 25.35
CA ARG A 89 -16.82 25.18 25.14
C ARG A 89 -17.65 25.40 26.41
N LYS A 90 -17.49 24.54 27.41
CA LYS A 90 -18.13 24.74 28.73
C LYS A 90 -17.46 25.87 29.50
N GLU A 91 -16.13 26.01 29.38
CA GLU A 91 -15.33 27.01 30.09
C GLU A 91 -15.25 28.35 29.37
N GLY A 92 -15.20 28.35 28.04
CA GLY A 92 -15.15 29.52 27.16
C GLY A 92 -16.48 30.26 27.04
N GLY A 93 -17.23 30.35 28.12
CA GLY A 93 -18.46 31.11 28.22
C GLY A 93 -18.22 32.59 27.92
N ASP A 94 -18.24 32.96 26.64
CA ASP A 94 -18.74 34.26 26.26
C ASP A 94 -20.16 34.34 26.82
N ALA A 95 -20.33 35.15 27.87
CA ALA A 95 -21.59 35.33 28.58
C ALA A 95 -22.76 35.74 27.64
N GLU A 96 -22.48 36.16 26.40
CA GLU A 96 -23.46 36.44 25.35
C GLU A 96 -23.92 35.21 24.54
N ALA A 97 -23.20 34.09 24.56
CA ALA A 97 -23.54 32.87 23.80
C ALA A 97 -24.32 31.82 24.63
N VAL A 98 -24.32 31.95 25.97
CA VAL A 98 -24.92 31.00 26.92
C VAL A 98 -26.46 30.92 26.82
N GLY A 99 -27.10 31.83 26.08
CA GLY A 99 -28.54 31.80 25.82
C GLY A 99 -28.95 31.28 24.43
N LYS A 100 -28.02 30.91 23.55
CA LYS A 100 -28.37 30.43 22.21
C LYS A 100 -28.80 28.95 22.27
N PRO A 101 -30.04 28.60 21.86
CA PRO A 101 -30.57 27.23 21.89
C PRO A 101 -29.64 26.20 21.23
N ASP A 102 -28.86 26.64 20.24
CA ASP A 102 -27.95 25.81 19.46
C ASP A 102 -26.79 25.22 20.28
N ASN A 103 -26.31 25.90 21.33
CA ASN A 103 -25.16 25.43 22.09
C ASN A 103 -25.53 24.35 23.13
N ALA A 104 -26.72 24.46 23.74
CA ALA A 104 -27.24 23.43 24.64
C ALA A 104 -27.58 22.13 23.88
N CYS A 105 -28.26 22.26 22.73
CA CYS A 105 -28.53 21.13 21.84
C CYS A 105 -27.23 20.46 21.35
N PHE A 106 -26.21 21.26 21.05
CA PHE A 106 -24.89 20.75 20.68
C PHE A 106 -24.25 19.93 21.82
N LEU A 107 -24.14 20.49 23.03
CA LEU A 107 -23.51 19.79 24.15
C LEU A 107 -24.24 18.48 24.49
N GLU A 108 -25.56 18.46 24.42
CA GLU A 108 -26.37 17.25 24.64
C GLU A 108 -26.14 16.21 23.54
N GLN A 109 -26.25 16.61 22.27
CA GLN A 109 -26.10 15.71 21.12
C GLN A 109 -24.70 15.07 21.06
N TYR A 110 -23.65 15.87 21.23
CA TYR A 110 -22.27 15.38 21.11
C TYR A 110 -21.77 14.73 22.39
N GLY A 111 -22.27 15.13 23.56
CA GLY A 111 -22.07 14.41 24.82
C GLY A 111 -22.61 12.98 24.73
N ALA A 112 -23.85 12.81 24.25
CA ALA A 112 -24.44 11.48 24.07
C ALA A 112 -23.66 10.60 23.06
N LYS A 113 -23.11 11.20 21.99
CA LYS A 113 -22.23 10.47 21.05
C LYS A 113 -20.91 10.06 21.71
N ALA A 114 -20.28 10.93 22.51
CA ALA A 114 -19.05 10.63 23.25
C ALA A 114 -19.26 9.49 24.26
N ASP A 115 -20.37 9.51 24.99
CA ASP A 115 -20.74 8.46 25.94
C ASP A 115 -20.97 7.12 25.25
N ARG A 116 -21.63 7.13 24.08
CA ARG A 116 -21.84 5.92 23.28
C ARG A 116 -20.53 5.32 22.79
N VAL A 117 -19.57 6.17 22.40
CA VAL A 117 -18.22 5.75 22.03
C VAL A 117 -17.49 5.17 23.25
N GLU A 118 -17.65 5.73 24.45
CA GLU A 118 -17.07 5.14 25.68
C GLU A 118 -17.63 3.76 25.95
N GLN A 119 -18.95 3.61 25.84
CA GLN A 119 -19.60 2.34 26.09
C GLN A 119 -19.06 1.28 25.13
N LEU A 120 -18.94 1.61 23.84
CA LEU A 120 -18.33 0.73 22.85
C LEU A 120 -16.89 0.41 23.26
N LEU A 121 -16.03 1.41 23.48
CA LEU A 121 -14.62 1.21 23.86
C LEU A 121 -14.49 0.33 25.11
N GLY A 122 -15.34 0.54 26.12
CA GLY A 122 -15.39 -0.28 27.34
C GLY A 122 -15.75 -1.73 27.06
N GLU A 123 -16.79 -1.97 26.24
CA GLU A 123 -17.17 -3.33 25.80
C GLU A 123 -16.03 -4.03 25.05
N TRP A 124 -15.28 -3.29 24.23
CA TRP A 124 -14.16 -3.82 23.46
C TRP A 124 -12.94 -4.10 24.33
N ARG A 125 -12.53 -3.15 25.18
CA ARG A 125 -11.40 -3.30 26.12
C ARG A 125 -11.61 -4.48 27.06
N GLY A 126 -12.82 -4.61 27.63
CA GLY A 126 -13.17 -5.74 28.50
C GLY A 126 -13.02 -7.10 27.80
N ARG A 127 -13.39 -7.17 26.52
CA ARG A 127 -13.28 -8.41 25.73
C ARG A 127 -11.85 -8.73 25.31
N ILE A 128 -11.05 -7.74 24.90
CA ILE A 128 -9.62 -7.94 24.61
C ILE A 128 -8.88 -8.43 25.86
N SER A 129 -9.20 -7.86 27.03
CA SER A 129 -8.64 -8.31 28.31
C SER A 129 -8.96 -9.78 28.61
N MET A 130 -10.20 -10.21 28.41
CA MET A 130 -10.60 -11.63 28.55
C MET A 130 -9.88 -12.56 27.57
N LEU A 131 -9.60 -12.10 26.35
CA LEU A 131 -8.86 -12.86 25.34
C LEU A 131 -7.34 -12.95 25.63
N GLY A 132 -6.79 -11.99 26.37
CA GLY A 132 -5.41 -11.99 26.86
C GLY A 132 -5.21 -13.00 27.99
N ALA A 133 -6.13 -13.05 28.96
CA ALA A 133 -6.05 -13.93 30.14
C ALA A 133 -6.04 -15.44 29.80
N ASN A 134 -6.69 -15.85 28.69
CA ASN A 134 -6.71 -17.25 28.25
C ASN A 134 -5.40 -17.73 27.61
N LEU A 135 -4.42 -16.84 27.37
CA LEU A 135 -3.13 -17.20 26.77
C LEU A 135 -2.00 -17.38 27.78
N ASP A 136 -2.17 -16.91 29.03
CA ASP A 136 -1.14 -17.03 30.07
C ASP A 136 -0.94 -18.49 30.53
N GLY A 137 -1.90 -19.38 30.23
CA GLY A 137 -1.73 -20.83 30.39
C GLY A 137 -0.82 -21.50 29.34
N VAL A 138 -0.36 -20.78 28.32
CA VAL A 138 0.53 -21.28 27.24
C VAL A 138 1.76 -20.37 27.05
N GLN A 139 2.03 -19.43 27.96
CA GLN A 139 3.21 -18.57 27.87
C GLN A 139 4.46 -19.25 28.42
N GLY A 140 5.26 -19.83 27.53
CA GLY A 140 6.71 -19.83 27.72
C GLY A 140 7.27 -18.44 27.37
N SER A 141 8.10 -17.87 28.25
CA SER A 141 9.11 -16.79 28.11
C SER A 141 8.91 -15.52 27.23
N ASP A 142 7.88 -15.39 26.38
CA ASP A 142 7.86 -14.42 25.27
C ASP A 142 7.17 -13.09 25.58
N GLY A 143 6.73 -12.88 26.83
CA GLY A 143 6.06 -11.64 27.25
C GLY A 143 6.92 -10.38 27.11
N LYS A 144 8.25 -10.50 27.28
CA LYS A 144 9.21 -9.39 27.04
C LYS A 144 9.45 -9.10 25.55
N GLU A 145 9.15 -10.04 24.66
CA GLU A 145 9.36 -9.90 23.21
C GLU A 145 8.24 -9.09 22.54
N ARG A 146 7.08 -8.95 23.19
CA ARG A 146 5.88 -8.31 22.62
C ARG A 146 5.87 -6.77 22.66
N SER A 147 6.36 -6.15 23.73
CA SER A 147 6.50 -4.67 23.77
C SER A 147 7.53 -4.17 22.76
N ASN A 148 8.54 -5.00 22.46
CA ASN A 148 9.50 -4.75 21.39
C ASN A 148 8.87 -4.79 19.99
N LYS A 149 7.74 -5.48 19.75
CA LYS A 149 7.15 -5.69 18.40
C LYS A 149 6.37 -4.47 17.84
N LEU A 150 5.68 -3.70 18.68
CA LEU A 150 5.02 -2.45 18.28
C LEU A 150 6.02 -1.31 18.08
N GLN A 151 7.03 -1.22 18.95
CA GLN A 151 8.23 -0.44 18.65
C GLN A 151 8.88 -0.95 17.36
N HIS A 152 8.88 -2.26 17.09
CA HIS A 152 9.41 -2.83 15.85
C HIS A 152 8.65 -2.41 14.60
N SER A 153 7.32 -2.22 14.54
CA SER A 153 6.65 -1.86 13.26
C SER A 153 6.94 -0.42 12.81
N HIS A 154 6.85 0.55 13.73
CA HIS A 154 7.28 1.93 13.50
C HIS A 154 8.81 2.05 13.37
N SER A 155 9.56 1.25 14.14
CA SER A 155 11.01 1.07 13.95
C SER A 155 11.29 0.47 12.57
N THR A 156 10.48 -0.44 12.05
CA THR A 156 10.72 -1.13 10.77
C THR A 156 10.56 -0.14 9.63
N ARG A 157 9.53 0.71 9.61
CA ARG A 157 9.38 1.69 8.51
C ARG A 157 10.44 2.78 8.57
N SER A 158 10.76 3.27 9.76
CA SER A 158 11.85 4.24 9.95
C SER A 158 13.22 3.64 9.62
N GLN A 159 13.43 2.36 9.92
CA GLN A 159 14.65 1.61 9.61
C GLN A 159 14.74 1.29 8.12
N LEU A 160 13.64 0.90 7.47
CA LEU A 160 13.56 0.71 6.03
C LEU A 160 13.87 2.02 5.30
N LEU A 161 13.30 3.14 5.75
CA LEU A 161 13.65 4.45 5.20
C LEU A 161 15.13 4.74 5.41
N ARG A 162 15.70 4.56 6.61
CA ARG A 162 17.14 4.76 6.85
C ARG A 162 18.02 3.93 5.91
N VAL A 163 17.71 2.64 5.75
CA VAL A 163 18.43 1.74 4.84
C VAL A 163 18.32 2.23 3.39
N GLU A 164 17.11 2.58 2.95
CA GLU A 164 16.83 3.14 1.63
C GLU A 164 17.61 4.45 1.40
N GLU A 165 17.65 5.34 2.40
CA GLU A 165 18.40 6.60 2.29
C GLU A 165 19.92 6.39 2.20
N GLU A 166 20.47 5.47 2.99
CA GLU A 166 21.89 5.10 2.92
C GLU A 166 22.24 4.53 1.55
N GLU A 167 21.36 3.72 1.00
CA GLU A 167 21.54 3.14 -0.32
C GLU A 167 21.49 4.20 -1.42
N ILE A 168 20.52 5.13 -1.38
CA ILE A 168 20.46 6.26 -2.31
C ILE A 168 21.74 7.08 -2.25
N ARG A 169 22.25 7.38 -1.05
CA ARG A 169 23.52 8.13 -0.88
C ARG A 169 24.72 7.37 -1.44
N ARG A 170 24.70 6.04 -1.41
CA ARG A 170 25.78 5.19 -1.95
C ARG A 170 25.73 5.08 -3.46
N SER A 171 24.54 4.98 -4.04
CA SER A 171 24.34 4.67 -5.45
C SER A 171 24.22 5.89 -6.36
N CYS A 172 23.93 7.08 -5.81
CA CYS A 172 23.68 8.29 -6.58
C CYS A 172 24.81 9.33 -6.44
N SER A 173 24.92 10.20 -7.45
CA SER A 173 25.68 11.44 -7.31
C SER A 173 25.09 12.32 -6.21
N LYS A 174 25.87 13.25 -5.63
CA LYS A 174 25.39 14.10 -4.52
C LYS A 174 24.12 14.89 -4.88
N SER A 175 24.02 15.42 -6.10
CA SER A 175 22.85 16.18 -6.56
C SER A 175 21.63 15.27 -6.76
N ALA A 176 21.79 14.18 -7.51
CA ALA A 176 20.73 13.20 -7.75
C ALA A 176 20.22 12.57 -6.44
N GLY A 177 21.15 12.18 -5.56
CA GLY A 177 20.83 11.62 -4.25
C GLY A 177 20.03 12.58 -3.39
N LYS A 178 20.35 13.87 -3.38
CA LYS A 178 19.55 14.88 -2.67
C LYS A 178 18.11 14.93 -3.19
N GLN A 179 17.92 15.00 -4.51
CA GLN A 179 16.59 15.07 -5.12
C GLN A 179 15.76 13.80 -4.87
N ILE A 180 16.36 12.61 -5.02
CA ILE A 180 15.67 11.34 -4.75
C ILE A 180 15.24 11.27 -3.29
N LEU A 181 16.13 11.63 -2.35
CA LEU A 181 15.80 11.60 -0.93
C LEU A 181 14.63 12.54 -0.58
N GLU A 182 14.54 13.70 -1.24
CA GLU A 182 13.44 14.64 -1.04
C GLU A 182 12.10 14.04 -1.48
N VAL A 183 12.05 13.46 -2.69
CA VAL A 183 10.87 12.74 -3.21
C VAL A 183 10.51 11.55 -2.34
N VAL A 184 11.48 10.70 -1.99
CA VAL A 184 11.25 9.48 -1.18
C VAL A 184 10.67 9.84 0.18
N ARG A 185 11.23 10.83 0.87
CA ARG A 185 10.71 11.26 2.17
C ARG A 185 9.28 11.75 2.07
N SER A 186 8.99 12.59 1.06
CA SER A 186 7.63 13.10 0.84
C SER A 186 6.63 11.97 0.57
N LEU A 187 6.97 11.05 -0.34
CA LEU A 187 6.11 9.90 -0.64
C LEU A 187 5.91 8.98 0.57
N ARG A 188 6.95 8.76 1.39
CA ARG A 188 6.85 7.97 2.63
C ARG A 188 5.95 8.62 3.66
N GLU A 189 6.00 9.95 3.77
CA GLU A 189 5.12 10.72 4.66
C GLU A 189 3.67 10.61 4.19
N VAL A 190 3.40 10.82 2.90
CA VAL A 190 2.07 10.65 2.30
C VAL A 190 1.54 9.24 2.54
N GLU A 191 2.33 8.22 2.23
CA GLU A 191 1.98 6.81 2.40
C GLU A 191 1.83 6.39 3.87
N GLY A 192 2.35 7.18 4.82
CA GLY A 192 2.16 6.96 6.25
C GLY A 192 0.87 7.57 6.79
N SER A 193 0.16 8.37 6.00
CA SER A 193 -1.01 9.12 6.45
C SER A 193 -2.31 8.32 6.35
N LEU A 194 -3.22 8.53 7.31
CA LEU A 194 -4.57 7.97 7.28
C LEU A 194 -5.39 8.48 6.08
N SER A 195 -5.18 9.73 5.69
CA SER A 195 -5.86 10.34 4.53
C SER A 195 -5.50 9.64 3.24
N PHE A 196 -4.23 9.26 3.05
CA PHE A 196 -3.80 8.44 1.93
C PHE A 196 -4.53 7.10 1.89
N HIS A 197 -4.51 6.36 3.01
CA HIS A 197 -5.15 5.04 3.07
C HIS A 197 -6.66 5.09 2.84
N SER A 198 -7.34 6.08 3.43
CA SER A 198 -8.78 6.29 3.23
C SER A 198 -9.11 6.65 1.78
N SER A 199 -8.34 7.56 1.17
CA SER A 199 -8.58 7.99 -0.22
C SER A 199 -8.29 6.86 -1.20
N LEU A 200 -7.23 6.07 -0.97
CA LEU A 200 -6.92 4.88 -1.76
C LEU A 200 -8.06 3.86 -1.71
N LEU A 201 -8.58 3.55 -0.52
CA LEU A 201 -9.69 2.60 -0.37
C LEU A 201 -10.94 3.09 -1.12
N ALA A 202 -11.28 4.38 -0.98
CA ALA A 202 -12.42 4.97 -1.69
C ALA A 202 -12.24 4.93 -3.23
N ALA A 203 -11.04 5.22 -3.73
CA ALA A 203 -10.72 5.14 -5.16
C ALA A 203 -10.84 3.71 -5.69
N GLN A 204 -10.32 2.73 -4.94
CA GLN A 204 -10.44 1.31 -5.28
C GLN A 204 -11.91 0.88 -5.37
N GLU A 205 -12.73 1.24 -4.37
CA GLU A 205 -14.15 0.90 -4.36
C GLU A 205 -14.93 1.54 -5.51
N THR A 206 -14.56 2.76 -5.89
CA THR A 206 -15.18 3.47 -7.01
C THR A 206 -14.87 2.77 -8.33
N ILE A 207 -13.59 2.52 -8.62
CA ILE A 207 -13.18 1.86 -9.88
C ILE A 207 -13.71 0.42 -9.96
N VAL A 208 -13.74 -0.33 -8.86
CA VAL A 208 -14.32 -1.69 -8.83
C VAL A 208 -15.80 -1.67 -9.21
N LYS A 209 -16.56 -0.63 -8.84
CA LYS A 209 -17.98 -0.50 -9.21
C LYS A 209 -18.17 -0.08 -10.67
N GLU A 210 -17.23 0.66 -11.23
CA GLU A 210 -17.32 1.28 -12.56
C GLU A 210 -16.64 0.45 -13.67
N SER A 211 -15.87 -0.58 -13.30
CA SER A 211 -15.10 -1.41 -14.23
C SER A 211 -15.36 -2.91 -14.02
N SER A 212 -14.78 -3.74 -14.88
CA SER A 212 -14.80 -5.20 -14.75
C SER A 212 -13.67 -5.73 -13.85
N TYR A 213 -12.86 -4.87 -13.25
CA TYR A 213 -11.71 -5.29 -12.45
C TYR A 213 -12.13 -5.74 -11.04
N THR A 214 -11.47 -6.79 -10.56
CA THR A 214 -11.60 -7.20 -9.15
C THR A 214 -10.79 -6.30 -8.23
N LYS A 215 -11.15 -6.31 -6.93
CA LYS A 215 -10.44 -5.53 -5.90
C LYS A 215 -8.95 -5.88 -5.82
N ASP A 216 -8.58 -7.13 -6.08
CA ASP A 216 -7.21 -7.62 -5.98
C ASP A 216 -6.27 -6.93 -7.00
N ASN A 217 -6.79 -6.52 -8.16
CA ASN A 217 -6.04 -5.82 -9.20
C ASN A 217 -5.50 -4.46 -8.75
N PHE A 218 -6.04 -3.91 -7.67
CA PHE A 218 -5.68 -2.61 -7.12
C PHE A 218 -4.81 -2.69 -5.87
N ALA A 219 -4.26 -3.87 -5.55
CA ALA A 219 -3.39 -4.04 -4.40
C ALA A 219 -2.21 -3.06 -4.46
N TYR A 220 -2.11 -2.22 -3.43
CA TYR A 220 -1.06 -1.24 -3.32
C TYR A 220 0.12 -1.83 -2.54
N GLY A 221 1.32 -1.66 -3.10
CA GLY A 221 2.57 -2.04 -2.46
C GLY A 221 3.64 -0.98 -2.67
N SER A 222 4.38 -0.71 -1.61
CA SER A 222 5.54 0.15 -1.71
C SER A 222 6.71 -0.54 -2.36
N THR A 223 7.46 0.23 -3.16
CA THR A 223 8.65 -0.26 -3.87
C THR A 223 9.91 0.36 -3.25
N PRO A 224 10.78 -0.44 -2.64
CA PRO A 224 12.09 0.03 -2.17
C PRO A 224 13.06 0.39 -3.31
N TYR A 225 13.96 1.33 -3.04
CA TYR A 225 14.95 1.83 -3.98
C TYR A 225 15.86 0.77 -4.59
N HIS A 226 16.33 -0.24 -3.83
CA HIS A 226 17.24 -1.29 -4.34
C HIS A 226 16.68 -2.02 -5.56
N LEU A 227 15.35 -2.14 -5.68
CA LEU A 227 14.70 -2.80 -6.80
C LEU A 227 14.86 -2.04 -8.12
N SER A 228 15.12 -0.74 -8.08
CA SER A 228 15.41 0.07 -9.26
C SER A 228 16.81 -0.20 -9.84
N GLN A 229 17.69 -0.86 -9.08
CA GLN A 229 19.09 -1.05 -9.43
C GLN A 229 19.38 -2.27 -10.32
N CYS A 230 18.39 -2.78 -11.06
CA CYS A 230 18.63 -3.88 -11.98
C CYS A 230 19.50 -3.45 -13.17
N ASP A 231 20.37 -4.35 -13.64
CA ASP A 231 21.39 -4.02 -14.66
C ASP A 231 20.78 -3.60 -16.00
N ASP A 232 19.60 -4.11 -16.34
CA ASP A 232 18.87 -3.71 -17.54
C ASP A 232 18.41 -2.24 -17.46
N VAL A 233 17.92 -1.76 -16.31
CA VAL A 233 17.58 -0.34 -16.13
C VAL A 233 18.86 0.51 -16.14
N LYS A 234 19.91 0.09 -15.44
CA LYS A 234 21.21 0.79 -15.40
C LYS A 234 21.86 0.97 -16.77
N SER A 235 21.75 -0.03 -17.64
CA SER A 235 22.37 -0.03 -18.98
C SER A 235 21.53 0.69 -20.04
N THR A 236 20.34 1.16 -19.68
CA THR A 236 19.42 1.83 -20.60
C THR A 236 19.90 3.21 -21.00
N LYS A 237 19.84 3.50 -22.30
CA LYS A 237 20.17 4.84 -22.81
C LYS A 237 19.13 5.84 -22.31
N ARG A 238 19.58 7.04 -21.93
CA ARG A 238 18.71 8.14 -21.45
C ARG A 238 17.63 8.56 -22.45
N SER A 239 17.89 8.38 -23.74
CA SER A 239 16.94 8.66 -24.83
C SER A 239 15.80 7.64 -24.95
N ASN A 240 15.88 6.53 -24.23
CA ASN A 240 14.88 5.47 -24.29
C ASN A 240 13.73 5.78 -23.34
N LEU A 241 12.50 5.52 -23.78
CA LEU A 241 11.32 5.63 -22.94
C LEU A 241 11.15 4.39 -22.05
N PHE A 242 11.14 4.61 -20.74
CA PHE A 242 10.83 3.64 -19.69
C PHE A 242 9.39 3.83 -19.21
N VAL A 243 8.54 2.82 -19.33
CA VAL A 243 7.14 2.86 -18.89
C VAL A 243 6.92 1.93 -17.71
N VAL A 244 6.19 2.42 -16.70
CA VAL A 244 5.71 1.62 -15.58
C VAL A 244 4.19 1.57 -15.62
N TRP A 245 3.64 0.39 -15.87
CA TRP A 245 2.20 0.15 -15.75
C TRP A 245 1.85 -0.23 -14.32
N GLY A 246 0.80 0.38 -13.77
CA GLY A 246 0.54 0.34 -12.34
C GLY A 246 1.61 1.11 -11.57
N SER A 247 1.89 2.34 -12.00
CA SER A 247 2.98 3.15 -11.45
C SER A 247 2.77 3.58 -10.01
N SER A 248 1.56 3.42 -9.46
CA SER A 248 1.22 3.82 -8.10
C SER A 248 1.52 5.32 -7.90
N ILE A 249 2.07 5.71 -6.76
CA ILE A 249 2.54 7.08 -6.49
C ILE A 249 3.88 7.41 -7.16
N GLY A 250 4.34 6.61 -8.12
CA GLY A 250 5.46 6.94 -9.01
C GLY A 250 6.84 6.42 -8.62
N TRP A 251 6.97 5.51 -7.64
CA TRP A 251 8.25 5.02 -7.12
C TRP A 251 9.31 4.71 -8.21
N PHE A 252 9.04 3.75 -9.08
CA PHE A 252 9.98 3.33 -10.12
C PHE A 252 10.23 4.41 -11.18
N VAL A 253 9.23 5.25 -11.46
CA VAL A 253 9.34 6.34 -12.43
C VAL A 253 10.33 7.39 -11.91
N PHE A 254 10.21 7.78 -10.64
CA PHE A 254 11.16 8.68 -9.98
C PHE A 254 12.55 8.06 -9.88
N TYR A 255 12.66 6.79 -9.46
CA TYR A 255 13.97 6.14 -9.35
C TYR A 255 14.69 6.03 -10.69
N ALA A 256 14.02 5.59 -11.75
CA ALA A 256 14.64 5.47 -13.08
C ALA A 256 15.14 6.82 -13.61
N ASN A 257 14.33 7.87 -13.49
CA ASN A 257 14.68 9.19 -13.98
C ASN A 257 15.76 9.87 -13.14
N LEU A 258 15.59 9.91 -11.83
CA LEU A 258 16.50 10.68 -10.98
C LEU A 258 17.84 9.97 -10.78
N THR A 259 17.88 8.64 -10.79
CA THR A 259 19.14 7.89 -10.65
C THR A 259 19.90 7.80 -11.97
N TYR A 260 19.21 7.50 -13.07
CA TYR A 260 19.85 7.15 -14.35
C TYR A 260 19.67 8.21 -15.43
N GLY A 261 18.77 9.17 -15.25
CA GLY A 261 18.41 10.19 -16.24
C GLY A 261 17.56 9.63 -17.38
N ILE A 262 16.81 8.55 -17.14
CA ILE A 262 15.98 7.89 -18.14
C ILE A 262 14.63 8.61 -18.25
N VAL A 263 14.21 8.93 -19.47
CA VAL A 263 12.87 9.48 -19.72
C VAL A 263 11.83 8.44 -19.33
N SER A 264 10.97 8.78 -18.38
CA SER A 264 10.09 7.82 -17.73
C SER A 264 8.62 8.25 -17.75
N ARG A 265 7.72 7.30 -17.95
CA ARG A 265 6.27 7.49 -17.90
C ARG A 265 5.62 6.50 -16.94
N GLY A 266 4.79 6.99 -16.03
CA GLY A 266 3.91 6.18 -15.20
C GLY A 266 2.50 6.13 -15.76
N VAL A 267 1.88 4.95 -15.77
CA VAL A 267 0.46 4.78 -16.07
C VAL A 267 -0.21 4.21 -14.84
N GLU A 268 -1.21 4.92 -14.34
CA GLU A 268 -1.94 4.57 -13.13
C GLU A 268 -3.44 4.76 -13.33
N LEU A 269 -4.22 3.75 -12.97
CA LEU A 269 -5.66 3.75 -13.14
C LEU A 269 -6.37 4.50 -12.01
N LEU A 270 -5.81 4.48 -10.79
CA LEU A 270 -6.41 5.16 -9.63
C LEU A 270 -6.04 6.66 -9.64
N PRO A 271 -7.02 7.58 -9.82
CA PRO A 271 -6.72 9.02 -9.94
C PRO A 271 -5.99 9.59 -8.73
N THR A 272 -6.35 9.14 -7.51
CA THR A 272 -5.70 9.59 -6.27
C THR A 272 -4.19 9.28 -6.25
N LEU A 273 -3.76 8.14 -6.76
CA LEU A 273 -2.34 7.77 -6.79
C LEU A 273 -1.59 8.58 -7.86
N HIS A 274 -2.22 8.76 -9.03
CA HIS A 274 -1.72 9.62 -10.11
C HIS A 274 -1.52 11.06 -9.65
N GLU A 275 -2.50 11.65 -8.96
CA GLU A 275 -2.43 13.02 -8.46
C GLU A 275 -1.27 13.24 -7.47
N ILE A 276 -0.99 12.25 -6.61
CA ILE A 276 0.16 12.29 -5.69
C ILE A 276 1.47 12.33 -6.48
N ALA A 277 1.61 11.47 -7.49
CA ALA A 277 2.80 11.42 -8.33
C ALA A 277 3.01 12.73 -9.11
N MET A 278 1.95 13.27 -9.71
CA MET A 278 1.98 14.57 -10.40
C MET A 278 2.39 15.70 -9.46
N ARG A 279 1.80 15.77 -8.26
CA ARG A 279 2.15 16.77 -7.26
C ARG A 279 3.62 16.71 -6.86
N GLU A 280 4.16 15.52 -6.66
CA GLU A 280 5.58 15.37 -6.33
C GLU A 280 6.51 15.76 -7.48
N MET A 281 6.14 15.42 -8.72
CA MET A 281 6.86 15.85 -9.92
C MET A 281 6.91 17.38 -10.03
N GLU A 282 5.76 18.04 -9.86
CA GLU A 282 5.62 19.50 -9.94
C GLU A 282 6.33 20.21 -8.78
N ARG A 283 6.11 19.75 -7.54
CA ARG A 283 6.73 20.31 -6.33
C ARG A 283 8.26 20.34 -6.41
N ASN A 284 8.85 19.30 -7.01
CA ASN A 284 10.29 19.17 -7.14
C ASN A 284 10.82 19.71 -8.48
N ASN A 285 9.95 20.28 -9.34
CA ASN A 285 10.28 20.80 -10.66
C ASN A 285 11.07 19.80 -11.53
N LEU A 286 10.59 18.54 -11.55
CA LEU A 286 11.26 17.45 -12.24
C LEU A 286 10.92 17.45 -13.73
N SER A 287 11.87 17.00 -14.56
CA SER A 287 11.72 16.94 -16.01
C SER A 287 12.09 15.57 -16.57
N GLY A 288 11.64 15.26 -17.78
CA GLY A 288 11.79 13.92 -18.36
C GLY A 288 10.92 12.86 -17.68
N LEU A 289 9.88 13.31 -16.96
CA LEU A 289 8.87 12.51 -16.29
C LEU A 289 7.49 12.86 -16.83
N SER A 290 6.60 11.87 -16.88
CA SER A 290 5.19 12.07 -17.17
C SER A 290 4.34 11.03 -16.45
N PHE A 291 3.12 11.40 -16.05
CA PHE A 291 2.18 10.50 -15.43
C PHE A 291 0.84 10.59 -16.15
N THR A 292 0.31 9.44 -16.57
CA THR A 292 -0.98 9.33 -17.24
C THR A 292 -1.97 8.65 -16.30
N CYS A 293 -3.09 9.32 -16.03
CA CYS A 293 -4.22 8.69 -15.35
C CYS A 293 -5.05 7.95 -16.39
N GLY A 294 -5.06 6.62 -16.34
CA GLY A 294 -5.77 5.84 -17.32
C GLY A 294 -5.56 4.34 -17.19
N ASP A 295 -6.39 3.61 -17.92
CA ASP A 295 -6.28 2.16 -17.99
C ASP A 295 -5.12 1.77 -18.91
N LEU A 296 -4.16 1.03 -18.33
CA LEU A 296 -2.96 0.53 -18.99
C LEU A 296 -3.26 -0.30 -20.24
N LEU A 297 -4.46 -0.87 -20.36
CA LEU A 297 -4.88 -1.64 -21.53
C LEU A 297 -5.04 -0.78 -22.78
N PHE A 298 -5.17 0.54 -22.62
CA PHE A 298 -5.24 1.52 -23.71
C PHE A 298 -3.97 2.36 -23.86
N ASP A 299 -2.89 2.04 -23.13
CA ASP A 299 -1.62 2.76 -23.23
C ASP A 299 -0.85 2.41 -24.52
N GLU A 300 -0.32 3.43 -25.20
CA GLU A 300 0.44 3.27 -26.43
C GLU A 300 1.92 2.95 -26.15
N LEU A 301 2.42 1.82 -26.66
CA LEU A 301 3.78 1.32 -26.39
C LEU A 301 4.76 1.39 -27.57
N ALA A 302 4.41 2.06 -28.68
CA ALA A 302 5.19 2.03 -29.91
C ALA A 302 6.66 2.44 -29.70
N ASP A 303 6.90 3.48 -28.88
CA ASP A 303 8.23 4.04 -28.61
C ASP A 303 8.89 3.50 -27.32
N VAL A 304 8.23 2.54 -26.66
CA VAL A 304 8.66 2.04 -25.35
C VAL A 304 9.76 1.01 -25.52
N LYS A 305 10.90 1.28 -24.90
CA LYS A 305 12.05 0.37 -24.88
C LYS A 305 12.07 -0.52 -23.66
N ILE A 306 11.50 -0.07 -22.54
CA ILE A 306 11.36 -0.90 -21.34
C ILE A 306 9.98 -0.70 -20.76
N LEU A 307 9.29 -1.80 -20.51
CA LEU A 307 8.02 -1.84 -19.79
C LEU A 307 8.19 -2.60 -18.48
N LEU A 308 7.94 -1.94 -17.35
CA LEU A 308 7.89 -2.56 -16.04
C LEU A 308 6.43 -2.83 -15.62
N LEU A 309 6.20 -4.02 -15.07
CA LEU A 309 4.90 -4.51 -14.61
C LEU A 309 4.96 -5.00 -13.16
N THR A 310 4.11 -4.43 -12.32
CA THR A 310 3.86 -4.86 -10.93
C THR A 310 2.61 -5.74 -10.85
N SER A 311 2.62 -6.83 -11.62
CA SER A 311 1.44 -7.69 -11.84
C SER A 311 1.22 -8.78 -10.79
N GLN A 312 1.78 -8.68 -9.58
CA GLN A 312 1.77 -9.77 -8.59
C GLN A 312 0.37 -10.11 -8.10
N CYS A 313 -0.49 -9.10 -8.02
CA CYS A 313 -1.86 -9.20 -7.51
C CYS A 313 -2.92 -9.20 -8.62
N TRP A 314 -2.49 -9.18 -9.89
CA TRP A 314 -3.42 -9.21 -11.01
C TRP A 314 -4.08 -10.58 -11.12
N ASP A 315 -5.40 -10.57 -11.28
CA ASP A 315 -6.21 -11.74 -11.53
C ASP A 315 -6.05 -12.27 -12.98
N ASP A 316 -6.73 -13.35 -13.31
CA ASP A 316 -6.65 -13.95 -14.64
C ASP A 316 -7.16 -13.04 -15.76
N THR A 317 -8.04 -12.07 -15.47
CA THR A 317 -8.57 -11.16 -16.51
C THR A 317 -7.50 -10.18 -16.97
N LEU A 318 -6.70 -9.64 -16.05
CA LEU A 318 -5.54 -8.79 -16.38
C LEU A 318 -4.30 -9.60 -16.80
N ARG A 319 -4.19 -10.88 -16.38
CA ARG A 319 -3.06 -11.76 -16.74
C ARG A 319 -3.23 -12.45 -18.10
N SER A 320 -4.45 -12.70 -18.54
CA SER A 320 -4.75 -13.36 -19.83
C SER A 320 -4.23 -12.49 -21.00
N PRO A 321 -3.74 -13.09 -22.10
CA PRO A 321 -2.96 -12.36 -23.10
C PRO A 321 -3.82 -11.35 -23.89
N HIS A 322 -3.65 -10.10 -23.49
CA HIS A 322 -3.82 -8.82 -24.17
C HIS A 322 -5.14 -8.53 -24.92
N PRO A 323 -5.79 -7.38 -24.67
CA PRO A 323 -6.55 -6.72 -25.71
C PRO A 323 -5.63 -6.41 -26.90
N PRO A 324 -6.15 -6.44 -28.13
CA PRO A 324 -5.37 -6.24 -29.35
C PRO A 324 -4.71 -4.85 -29.34
N GLY A 325 -3.37 -4.77 -29.27
CA GLY A 325 -2.66 -3.49 -29.38
C GLY A 325 -1.30 -3.38 -28.68
N VAL A 326 -1.00 -4.26 -27.71
CA VAL A 326 0.24 -4.17 -26.92
C VAL A 326 1.45 -4.74 -27.68
N GLN A 327 1.94 -4.01 -28.67
CA GLN A 327 3.19 -4.30 -29.36
C GLN A 327 4.29 -3.37 -28.84
N LEU A 328 5.15 -3.91 -27.96
CA LEU A 328 6.45 -3.28 -27.70
C LEU A 328 7.26 -3.26 -29.00
N GLY A 329 7.98 -2.16 -29.25
CA GLY A 329 8.92 -2.04 -30.37
C GLY A 329 9.96 -3.17 -30.41
N ALA A 330 10.66 -3.32 -31.54
CA ALA A 330 11.58 -4.44 -31.79
C ALA A 330 12.64 -4.67 -30.70
N ASP A 331 13.04 -3.61 -29.97
CA ASP A 331 14.08 -3.64 -28.93
C ASP A 331 13.54 -3.65 -27.49
N GLY A 332 12.22 -3.83 -27.31
CA GLY A 332 11.56 -3.69 -26.01
C GLY A 332 11.88 -4.81 -25.01
N GLY A 333 12.37 -4.45 -23.82
CA GLY A 333 12.46 -5.31 -22.64
C GLY A 333 11.24 -5.20 -21.73
N CYS A 334 10.93 -6.25 -20.96
CA CYS A 334 9.84 -6.25 -19.99
C CYS A 334 10.28 -6.85 -18.66
N ALA A 335 10.09 -6.16 -17.54
CA ALA A 335 10.37 -6.68 -16.20
C ALA A 335 9.05 -6.94 -15.44
N GLN A 336 8.95 -8.09 -14.79
CA GLN A 336 7.73 -8.65 -14.19
C GLN A 336 8.03 -9.37 -12.90
N SER A 337 7.10 -9.39 -11.95
CA SER A 337 7.38 -9.96 -10.64
C SER A 337 6.88 -11.40 -10.39
N ARG A 338 6.21 -12.08 -11.33
CA ARG A 338 5.84 -13.50 -11.06
C ARG A 338 5.47 -14.41 -12.23
N HIS A 339 4.85 -13.90 -13.30
CA HIS A 339 4.22 -14.77 -14.29
C HIS A 339 4.53 -14.38 -15.72
N ARG A 340 4.65 -15.37 -16.62
CA ARG A 340 4.84 -15.17 -18.06
C ARG A 340 3.61 -14.48 -18.63
N LEU A 341 3.79 -13.32 -19.28
CA LEU A 341 2.80 -12.87 -20.27
C LEU A 341 2.80 -13.90 -21.42
N SER A 342 1.68 -14.57 -21.62
CA SER A 342 1.46 -15.44 -22.77
C SER A 342 1.28 -14.60 -24.05
N GLY A 343 1.51 -15.19 -25.23
CA GLY A 343 1.13 -14.56 -26.51
C GLY A 343 2.18 -13.72 -27.24
N VAL A 344 3.36 -13.45 -26.68
CA VAL A 344 4.48 -12.82 -27.41
C VAL A 344 5.74 -13.65 -27.20
N SER A 345 6.46 -13.97 -28.28
CA SER A 345 7.74 -14.68 -28.25
C SER A 345 8.77 -13.86 -27.44
N ARG A 346 8.84 -14.13 -26.14
CA ARG A 346 9.75 -13.48 -25.19
C ARG A 346 10.53 -14.57 -24.48
N HIS A 347 11.82 -14.35 -24.31
CA HIS A 347 12.65 -15.23 -23.49
C HIS A 347 13.06 -14.50 -22.22
N LYS A 348 13.04 -15.21 -21.10
CA LYS A 348 13.53 -14.70 -19.82
C LYS A 348 15.04 -14.51 -19.95
N VAL A 349 15.53 -13.29 -19.70
CA VAL A 349 16.94 -12.93 -19.76
C VAL A 349 17.59 -12.87 -18.39
N SER A 350 16.82 -12.53 -17.35
CA SER A 350 17.36 -12.40 -15.99
C SER A 350 16.27 -12.60 -14.92
N GLU A 351 16.71 -12.79 -13.68
CA GLU A 351 15.88 -12.75 -12.48
C GLU A 351 16.64 -12.02 -11.37
N VAL A 352 15.98 -11.05 -10.75
CA VAL A 352 16.48 -10.32 -9.58
C VAL A 352 15.58 -10.65 -8.40
N GLN A 353 16.17 -10.89 -7.23
CA GLN A 353 15.40 -11.02 -5.99
C GLN A 353 15.57 -9.77 -5.14
N GLY A 354 14.51 -9.37 -4.45
CA GLY A 354 14.60 -8.31 -3.46
C GLY A 354 13.42 -8.31 -2.50
N GLN A 355 13.64 -7.67 -1.36
CA GLN A 355 12.60 -7.49 -0.34
C GLN A 355 11.58 -6.44 -0.80
N VAL A 356 10.30 -6.75 -0.60
CA VAL A 356 9.16 -5.83 -0.71
C VAL A 356 8.38 -5.84 0.60
N SER A 357 7.46 -4.89 0.77
CA SER A 357 6.68 -4.69 2.00
C SER A 357 5.96 -5.94 2.55
N TRP A 358 5.67 -6.93 1.71
CA TRP A 358 4.92 -8.14 2.08
C TRP A 358 5.69 -9.46 1.79
N ASN A 359 6.92 -9.39 1.24
CA ASN A 359 7.72 -10.57 0.90
C ASN A 359 9.22 -10.25 0.95
N ASP A 360 9.97 -10.96 1.79
CA ASP A 360 11.41 -10.75 1.95
C ASP A 360 12.25 -11.19 0.75
N THR A 361 11.70 -12.08 -0.09
CA THR A 361 12.40 -12.66 -1.25
C THR A 361 11.51 -12.64 -2.50
N GLN A 362 11.10 -11.45 -2.92
CA GLN A 362 10.31 -11.29 -4.14
C GLN A 362 11.19 -11.40 -5.39
N SER A 363 10.84 -12.32 -6.28
CA SER A 363 11.47 -12.44 -7.60
C SER A 363 10.92 -11.39 -8.58
N PHE A 364 11.81 -10.89 -9.43
CA PHE A 364 11.56 -10.00 -10.56
C PHE A 364 12.22 -10.62 -11.80
N HIS A 365 11.42 -11.15 -12.70
CA HIS A 365 11.82 -11.73 -13.97
C HIS A 365 11.92 -10.66 -15.05
N ILE A 366 13.02 -10.67 -15.79
CA ILE A 366 13.23 -9.78 -16.92
C ILE A 366 13.14 -10.61 -18.19
N TYR A 367 12.40 -10.11 -19.16
CA TYR A 367 12.13 -10.72 -20.45
C TYR A 367 12.58 -9.79 -21.56
N ARG A 368 13.07 -10.37 -22.64
CA ARG A 368 13.38 -9.65 -23.88
C ARG A 368 12.53 -10.21 -25.00
N LYS A 369 12.00 -9.33 -25.85
CA LYS A 369 11.35 -9.72 -27.11
C LYS A 369 12.36 -10.53 -27.94
N GLN A 370 11.98 -11.70 -28.43
CA GLN A 370 12.77 -12.38 -29.44
C GLN A 370 12.71 -11.56 -30.72
N ALA A 371 13.87 -11.28 -31.31
CA ALA A 371 13.91 -10.77 -32.67
C ALA A 371 13.14 -11.76 -33.56
N ALA A 372 12.27 -11.26 -34.43
CA ALA A 372 11.60 -12.10 -35.41
C ALA A 372 12.69 -12.84 -36.20
N ALA A 373 12.66 -14.17 -36.18
CA ALA A 373 13.56 -14.98 -36.99
C ALA A 373 13.20 -14.75 -38.47
N GLY A 374 13.82 -13.76 -39.13
CA GLY A 374 13.46 -13.46 -40.52
C GLY A 374 13.93 -12.15 -41.18
N SER A 375 14.90 -11.40 -40.66
CA SER A 375 15.50 -10.31 -41.45
C SER A 375 17.01 -10.21 -41.26
N VAL A 376 17.70 -11.32 -41.51
CA VAL A 376 19.09 -11.22 -41.97
C VAL A 376 18.98 -10.99 -43.47
N ALA A 377 19.03 -9.74 -43.91
CA ALA A 377 19.36 -9.45 -45.29
C ALA A 377 20.78 -9.98 -45.50
N ASP A 378 20.91 -10.99 -46.34
CA ASP A 378 22.19 -11.54 -46.78
C ASP A 378 22.98 -10.43 -47.48
N PRO A 379 24.13 -9.95 -46.94
CA PRO A 379 24.88 -8.86 -47.56
C PRO A 379 25.64 -9.28 -48.82
N LEU A 380 25.46 -10.51 -49.31
CA LEU A 380 26.24 -11.07 -50.42
C LEU A 380 25.44 -11.42 -51.69
N ALA A 381 24.18 -11.01 -51.79
CA ALA A 381 23.42 -11.09 -53.05
C ALA A 381 23.48 -9.76 -53.81
N GLY A 382 24.61 -9.49 -54.45
CA GLY A 382 24.80 -8.39 -55.39
C GLY A 382 25.93 -8.74 -56.36
N ASP A 383 25.56 -9.40 -57.46
CA ASP A 383 26.35 -9.48 -58.69
C ASP A 383 26.31 -8.14 -59.43
#